data_AF-A0A4P8IVG9-F1
#
_entry.id   AF-A0A4P8IVG9-F1
#
_cell.length_a   1.000
_cell.length_b   1.000
_cell.length_c   1.000
_cell.angle_alpha   90.00
_cell.angle_beta   90.00
_cell.angle_gamma   90.00
#
_symmetry.space_group_name_H-M   'P 1'
#
loop_
_entity.id
_entity.type
_entity.pdbx_description
1 polymer ?
#
loop_
_entity_poly.entity_id
_entity_poly.type
_entity_poly.pdbx_seq_one_letter_code
_entity_poly.pdbx_strand_id
1 'polypeptide(L)' 'MTTRNTLSPEATALERIAAAAREVQAASAVLEQRFGSTPRAQPSTLELARFTAAMQELLNAREEFDRVVADSAPH' A
#
# COMPACT_ATOMS: atom_id res chain seq x y z
N MET A 1 -15.41 31.68 -2.25
CA MET A 1 -15.92 30.48 -1.54
C MET A 1 -15.20 29.28 -2.10
N THR A 2 -14.30 28.67 -1.34
CA THR A 2 -13.54 27.50 -1.79
C THR A 2 -14.45 26.28 -1.73
N THR A 3 -14.86 25.77 -2.89
CA THR A 3 -15.48 24.45 -3.00
C THR A 3 -14.50 23.44 -2.44
N ARG A 4 -14.78 22.95 -1.23
CA ARG A 4 -14.12 21.77 -0.66
C ARG A 4 -14.48 20.63 -1.60
N ASN A 5 -13.58 20.32 -2.53
CA ASN A 5 -13.71 19.19 -3.44
C ASN A 5 -13.57 17.93 -2.59
N THR A 6 -14.68 17.49 -2.00
CA THR A 6 -14.73 16.21 -1.30
C THR A 6 -14.54 15.13 -2.34
N LEU A 7 -13.35 14.54 -2.37
CA LEU A 7 -13.02 13.39 -3.20
C LEU A 7 -14.12 12.33 -3.06
N SER A 8 -14.50 11.70 -4.17
CA SER A 8 -15.46 10.60 -4.11
C SER A 8 -14.91 9.47 -3.24
N PRO A 9 -15.77 8.62 -2.64
CA PRO A 9 -15.33 7.46 -1.86
C PRO A 9 -14.34 6.58 -2.64
N GLU A 10 -14.54 6.41 -3.94
CA GLU A 10 -13.66 5.66 -4.84
C GLU A 10 -12.29 6.35 -4.97
N ALA A 11 -12.27 7.67 -5.15
CA ALA A 11 -11.01 8.44 -5.25
C ALA A 11 -10.20 8.37 -3.95
N THR A 12 -10.89 8.43 -2.80
CA THR A 12 -10.25 8.27 -1.48
C THR A 12 -9.68 6.86 -1.30
N ALA A 13 -10.43 5.82 -1.71
CA ALA A 13 -9.95 4.44 -1.66
C ALA A 13 -8.76 4.19 -2.61
N LEU A 14 -8.75 4.81 -3.80
CA LEU A 14 -7.62 4.77 -4.72
C LEU A 14 -6.38 5.47 -4.17
N GLU A 15 -6.54 6.63 -3.51
CA GLU A 15 -5.43 7.31 -2.84
C GLU A 15 -4.80 6.42 -1.76
N ARG A 16 -5.63 5.69 -1.02
CA ARG A 16 -5.16 4.74 0.00
C ARG A 16 -4.39 3.56 -0.61
N ILE A 17 -4.87 2.99 -1.72
CA ILE A 17 -4.12 1.97 -2.47
C ILE A 17 -2.76 2.51 -2.92
N ALA A 18 -2.74 3.73 -3.49
CA ALA A 18 -1.51 4.34 -3.97
C ALA A 18 -0.50 4.59 -2.82
N ALA A 19 -0.98 4.98 -1.64
CA ALA A 19 -0.15 5.12 -0.45
C ALA A 19 0.43 3.78 0.01
N ALA A 20 -0.40 2.74 0.12
CA ALA A 20 0.06 1.41 0.52
C ALA A 20 1.07 0.81 -0.48
N ALA A 21 0.86 1.02 -1.78
CA ALA A 21 1.80 0.57 -2.81
C ALA A 21 3.18 1.24 -2.69
N ARG A 22 3.22 2.54 -2.34
CA ARG A 22 4.48 3.25 -2.06
C ARG A 22 5.21 2.67 -0.85
N GLU A 23 4.49 2.30 0.21
CA GLU A 23 5.10 1.67 1.39
C GLU A 23 5.68 0.28 1.05
N VAL A 24 4.98 -0.52 0.24
CA VAL A 24 5.51 -1.81 -0.25
C VAL A 24 6.79 -1.59 -1.06
N GLN A 25 6.78 -0.62 -1.98
CA GLN A 25 7.96 -0.28 -2.77
C GLN A 25 9.14 0.15 -1.87
N ALA A 26 8.89 1.02 -0.90
CA ALA A 26 9.92 1.49 0.02
C ALA A 26 10.51 0.35 0.86
N ALA A 27 9.66 -0.56 1.37
CA ALA A 27 10.11 -1.73 2.12
C ALA A 27 10.90 -2.71 1.24
N SER A 28 10.48 -2.92 -0.02
CA SER A 28 11.24 -3.74 -0.99
C SER A 28 12.61 -3.15 -1.28
N ALA A 29 12.70 -1.83 -1.53
CA ALA A 29 13.96 -1.17 -1.81
C ALA A 29 14.98 -1.28 -0.67
N VAL A 30 14.52 -1.31 0.59
CA VAL A 30 15.37 -1.58 1.76
C VAL A 30 15.91 -3.01 1.74
N LEU A 31 15.05 -3.99 1.45
CA LEU A 31 15.47 -5.39 1.32
C LEU A 31 16.48 -5.57 0.18
N GLU A 32 16.21 -5.01 -1.00
CA GLU A 32 17.10 -5.06 -2.17
C GLU A 32 18.48 -4.47 -1.87
N GLN A 33 18.54 -3.32 -1.18
CA GLN A 33 19.80 -2.73 -0.76
C GLN A 33 20.60 -3.64 0.18
N ARG A 34 19.93 -4.35 1.11
CA ARG A 34 20.60 -5.28 2.03
C ARG A 34 21.19 -6.49 1.32
N PHE A 35 20.45 -7.05 0.35
CA PHE A 35 20.97 -8.13 -0.49
C PHE A 35 22.12 -7.66 -1.40
N GLY A 36 22.05 -6.44 -1.94
CA GLY A 36 23.08 -5.88 -2.82
C GLY A 36 24.37 -5.45 -2.12
N SER A 37 24.30 -5.04 -0.84
CA SER A 37 25.45 -4.49 -0.11
C SER A 37 26.39 -5.56 0.48
N THR A 38 25.90 -6.77 0.73
CA THR A 38 26.73 -7.90 1.17
C THR A 38 26.00 -9.20 0.82
N PRO A 39 26.57 -10.09 -0.02
CA PRO A 39 25.93 -11.33 -0.47
C PRO A 39 25.50 -12.32 0.65
N ARG A 40 25.83 -12.01 1.91
CA ARG A 40 25.52 -12.79 3.12
C ARG A 40 24.78 -12.00 4.20
N ALA A 41 24.47 -10.71 4.01
CA ALA A 41 23.69 -9.95 4.98
C ALA A 41 22.22 -10.34 4.84
N GLN A 42 21.80 -11.32 5.62
CA GLN A 42 20.40 -11.71 5.72
C GLN A 42 19.58 -10.49 6.21
N PRO A 43 18.45 -10.15 5.57
CA PRO A 43 17.59 -9.10 6.07
C PRO A 43 17.14 -9.46 7.48
N SER A 44 17.09 -8.47 8.35
CA SER A 44 16.62 -8.65 9.71
C SER A 44 15.15 -9.09 9.70
N THR A 45 14.75 -9.86 10.72
CA THR A 45 13.35 -10.23 10.96
C THR A 45 12.43 -9.02 10.97
N LEU A 46 12.93 -7.85 11.41
CA LEU A 46 12.20 -6.60 11.41
C LEU A 46 11.91 -6.07 9.99
N GLU A 47 12.91 -6.10 9.10
CA GLU A 47 12.73 -5.65 7.70
C GLU A 47 11.73 -6.54 6.97
N LEU A 48 11.80 -7.87 7.18
CA LEU A 48 10.84 -8.81 6.64
C LEU A 48 9.43 -8.59 7.21
N ALA A 49 9.30 -8.39 8.52
CA ALA A 49 8.01 -8.10 9.15
C ALA A 49 7.40 -6.80 8.61
N ARG A 50 8.22 -5.76 8.38
CA ARG A 50 7.77 -4.49 7.78
C ARG A 50 7.26 -4.70 6.36
N PHE A 51 7.98 -5.47 5.55
CA PHE A 51 7.54 -5.76 4.18
C PHE A 51 6.22 -6.53 4.16
N THR A 52 6.08 -7.56 5.01
CA THR A 52 4.81 -8.30 5.16
C THR A 52 3.66 -7.41 5.61
N ALA A 53 3.90 -6.51 6.57
CA ALA A 53 2.88 -5.56 7.03
C ALA A 53 2.45 -4.60 5.91
N ALA A 54 3.39 -4.09 5.11
CA ALA A 54 3.08 -3.23 3.97
C ALA A 54 2.25 -3.96 2.90
N MET A 55 2.58 -5.23 2.60
CA MET A 55 1.79 -6.04 1.68
C MET A 55 0.36 -6.29 2.19
N GLN A 56 0.21 -6.56 3.49
CA GLN A 56 -1.11 -6.74 4.09
C GLN A 56 -1.94 -5.45 4.02
N GLU A 57 -1.34 -4.29 4.24
CA GLU A 57 -2.05 -3.02 4.12
C GLU A 57 -2.48 -2.72 2.68
N LEU A 58 -1.64 -3.07 1.69
CA LEU A 58 -2.02 -2.96 0.29
C LEU A 58 -3.20 -3.87 -0.07
N LEU A 59 -3.22 -5.10 0.45
CA LEU A 59 -4.35 -6.01 0.28
C LEU A 59 -5.62 -5.44 0.90
N ASN A 60 -5.55 -4.96 2.15
CA ASN A 60 -6.68 -4.36 2.84
C ASN A 60 -7.24 -3.15 2.08
N ALA A 61 -6.37 -2.27 1.59
CA ALA A 61 -6.78 -1.10 0.81
C ALA A 61 -7.46 -1.50 -0.52
N ARG A 62 -7.02 -2.59 -1.14
CA ARG A 62 -7.66 -3.12 -2.34
C ARG A 62 -9.05 -3.70 -2.05
N GLU A 63 -9.19 -4.49 -0.99
CA GLU A 63 -10.47 -5.05 -0.58
C GLU A 63 -11.49 -3.96 -0.24
N GLU A 64 -11.05 -2.88 0.40
CA GLU A 64 -11.91 -1.72 0.68
C GLU A 64 -12.37 -1.02 -0.59
N PHE A 65 -11.45 -0.78 -1.54
CA PHE A 65 -11.81 -0.23 -2.84
C PHE A 65 -12.84 -1.10 -3.57
N ASP A 66 -12.62 -2.42 -3.60
CA ASP A 66 -13.54 -3.34 -4.25
C ASP A 66 -14.95 -3.28 -3.61
N ARG A 67 -15.04 -3.11 -2.28
CA ARG A 67 -16.32 -2.87 -1.57
C ARG A 67 -16.97 -1.56 -1.98
N VAL A 68 -16.21 -0.47 -2.03
CA VAL A 68 -16.73 0.86 -2.41
C VAL A 68 -17.26 0.83 -3.84
N VAL A 69 -16.54 0.18 -4.77
CA VAL A 69 -16.99 0.04 -6.16
C VAL A 69 -18.25 -0.81 -6.26
N ALA A 70 -18.34 -1.90 -5.49
CA ALA A 70 -19.53 -2.76 -5.48
C ALA A 70 -20.77 -2.04 -4.94
N ASP A 71 -20.63 -1.21 -3.91
CA ASP A 71 -21.72 -0.42 -3.32
C ASP A 71 -22.19 0.72 -4.25
N SER A 72 -21.30 1.20 -5.12
CA SER A 72 -21.56 2.29 -6.06
C SER A 72 -22.16 1.82 -7.39
N ALA A 73 -22.28 0.51 -7.61
CA ALA A 73 -22.87 -0.07 -8.81
C ALA A 73 -24.41 -0.09 -8.72
N PRO A 74 -25.14 0.47 -9.71
CA PRO A 74 -26.60 0.39 -9.71
C PRO A 74 -27.04 -1.08 -9.88
N HIS A 75 -27.92 -1.54 -9.00
CA HIS A 75 -28.59 -2.85 -9.10
C HIS A 75 -29.57 -2.91 -10.28
#